data_AF-A0A972JXH4-F1
#
_entry.id   AF-A0A972JXH4-F1
#
_cell.length_a   1.000
_cell.length_b   1.000
_cell.length_c   1.000
_cell.angle_alpha   90.00
_cell.angle_beta   90.00
_cell.angle_gamma   90.00
#
_symmetry.space_group_name_H-M   'P 1'
#
loop_
_entity.id
_entity.type
_entity.pdbx_description
1 polymer ?
#
loop_
_entity_poly.entity_id
_entity_poly.type
_entity_poly.pdbx_seq_one_letter_code
_entity_poly.pdbx_strand_id
1 'polypeptide(L)' 'MDKVERVKVVSELYELINMYYVERDQPSEENNFFAKVEICCKQLDLDFDELKKVFELNSI' A
#
# COMPACT_ATOMS: atom_id res chain seq x y z
N MET A 1 -7.69 -9.38 13.74
CA MET A 1 -8.69 -9.16 12.68
C MET A 1 -9.39 -10.45 12.35
N ASP A 2 -10.70 -10.37 12.15
CA ASP A 2 -11.46 -11.49 11.59
C ASP A 2 -11.22 -11.64 10.07
N LYS A 3 -11.77 -12.69 9.47
CA LYS A 3 -11.56 -12.98 8.04
C LYS A 3 -12.11 -11.88 7.12
N VAL A 4 -13.23 -11.25 7.49
CA VAL A 4 -13.88 -10.20 6.70
C VAL A 4 -13.06 -8.92 6.77
N GLU A 5 -12.59 -8.55 7.97
CA GLU A 5 -11.68 -7.41 8.15
C GLU A 5 -10.38 -7.59 7.35
N ARG A 6 -9.80 -8.79 7.35
CA ARG A 6 -8.59 -9.09 6.56
C ARG A 6 -8.80 -8.86 5.08
N VAL A 7 -9.94 -9.29 4.54
CA VAL A 7 -10.27 -9.05 3.12
C VAL A 7 -10.40 -7.56 2.83
N LYS A 8 -10.99 -6.76 3.74
CA LYS A 8 -11.10 -5.31 3.57
C LYS A 8 -9.73 -4.63 3.51
N VAL A 9 -8.82 -4.98 4.42
CA VAL A 9 -7.47 -4.39 4.43
C VAL A 9 -6.65 -4.82 3.21
N VAL A 10 -6.82 -6.05 2.72
CA VAL A 10 -6.22 -6.49 1.44
C VAL A 10 -6.77 -5.66 0.28
N SER A 11 -8.07 -5.38 0.25
CA SER A 11 -8.70 -4.53 -0.79
C SER A 11 -8.11 -3.12 -0.77
N GLU A 12 -7.97 -2.52 0.41
CA GLU A 12 -7.39 -1.18 0.57
C GLU A 12 -5.92 -1.14 0.13
N LEU A 13 -5.12 -2.13 0.54
CA LEU A 13 -3.72 -2.25 0.09
C LEU A 13 -3.62 -2.37 -1.43
N TYR A 14 -4.51 -3.16 -2.05
CA TYR A 14 -4.56 -3.30 -3.50
C TYR A 14 -4.93 -1.99 -4.20
N GLU A 15 -5.94 -1.27 -3.70
CA GLU A 15 -6.35 0.03 -4.23
C GLU A 15 -5.21 1.06 -4.17
N LEU A 16 -4.49 1.11 -3.05
CA LEU A 16 -3.31 1.97 -2.89
C LEU A 16 -2.22 1.62 -3.91
N ILE A 17 -1.84 0.35 -4.03
CA ILE A 17 -0.81 -0.08 -4.99
C ILE A 17 -1.25 0.27 -6.43
N ASN A 18 -2.51 0.03 -6.77
CA ASN A 18 -3.04 0.36 -8.08
C ASN A 18 -3.03 1.89 -8.34
N MET A 19 -3.42 2.69 -7.34
CA MET A 19 -3.34 4.15 -7.39
C MET A 19 -1.90 4.61 -7.64
N TYR A 20 -0.91 4.04 -6.95
CA TYR A 20 0.50 4.36 -7.15
C TYR A 20 0.93 4.13 -8.61
N TYR A 21 0.50 3.04 -9.25
CA TYR A 21 0.84 2.80 -10.66
C TYR A 21 0.09 3.72 -11.63
N VAL A 22 -1.15 4.10 -11.32
CA VAL A 22 -1.94 5.02 -12.14
C VAL A 22 -1.39 6.44 -12.06
N GLU A 23 -1.00 6.87 -10.87
CA GLU A 23 -0.47 8.21 -10.59
C GLU A 23 1.07 8.27 -10.68
N ARG A 24 1.74 7.17 -11.04
CA ARG A 24 3.21 7.09 -11.06
C ARG A 24 3.86 8.18 -11.91
N ASP A 25 3.20 8.55 -13.01
CA ASP A 25 3.67 9.58 -13.94
C ASP A 25 3.25 11.02 -13.53
N GLN A 26 2.40 11.15 -12.50
CA GLN A 26 1.97 12.41 -11.90
C GLN A 26 1.89 12.22 -10.38
N PRO A 27 3.02 12.27 -9.66
CA PRO A 27 3.02 12.06 -8.23
C PRO A 27 2.13 13.13 -7.59
N SER A 28 0.96 12.72 -7.09
CA SER A 28 0.19 13.56 -6.19
C SER A 28 1.04 13.73 -4.93
N GLU A 29 1.21 14.96 -4.46
CA GLU A 29 1.85 15.25 -3.17
C GLU A 29 1.00 14.75 -1.98
N GLU A 30 0.23 13.66 -2.14
CA GLU A 30 -0.43 13.01 -1.03
C GLU A 30 0.63 12.38 -0.13
N ASN A 31 1.06 13.18 0.85
CA ASN A 31 1.98 12.89 1.95
C ASN A 31 1.67 11.62 2.76
N ASN A 32 0.62 10.86 2.41
CA ASN A 32 0.10 9.75 3.18
C ASN A 32 0.10 8.41 2.43
N PHE A 33 0.50 8.31 1.16
CA PHE A 33 0.49 7.04 0.44
C PHE A 33 1.29 5.95 1.17
N PHE A 34 2.59 6.17 1.38
CA PHE A 34 3.46 5.20 2.04
C PHE A 34 3.04 4.92 3.48
N ALA A 35 2.51 5.91 4.19
CA ALA A 35 1.98 5.72 5.54
C ALA A 35 0.74 4.81 5.55
N LYS A 36 -0.19 4.97 4.60
CA LYS A 36 -1.36 4.09 4.45
C LYS A 36 -0.94 2.66 4.07
N VAL A 37 0.03 2.49 3.18
CA VAL A 37 0.58 1.17 2.81
C VAL A 37 1.24 0.51 4.03
N GLU A 38 2.03 1.24 4.81
CA GLU A 38 2.67 0.71 6.03
C GLU A 38 1.62 0.27 7.07
N ILE A 39 0.54 1.03 7.25
CA ILE A 39 -0.58 0.66 8.13
C ILE A 39 -1.22 -0.65 7.68
N CYS A 40 -1.51 -0.80 6.39
CA CYS A 40 -2.06 -2.02 5.84
C CYS A 40 -1.12 -3.22 6.06
N CYS A 41 0.20 -3.02 5.85
CA CYS A 41 1.20 -4.06 6.09
C CYS A 41 1.23 -4.50 7.56
N LYS A 42 1.21 -3.55 8.50
CA LYS A 42 1.13 -3.84 9.95
C LYS A 42 -0.12 -4.63 10.33
N GLN A 43 -1.27 -4.30 9.73
CA GLN A 43 -2.54 -4.99 10.00
C GLN A 43 -2.57 -6.42 9.41
N LEU A 44 -1.90 -6.63 8.28
CA LEU A 44 -1.83 -7.91 7.59
C LEU A 44 -0.65 -8.79 8.02
N ASP A 45 0.21 -8.30 8.92
CA ASP A 45 1.46 -8.95 9.33
C ASP A 45 2.41 -9.20 8.13
N LEU A 46 2.55 -8.18 7.28
CA LEU A 46 3.42 -8.16 6.10
C LEU A 46 4.67 -7.31 6.36
N ASP A 47 5.78 -7.73 5.77
CA ASP A 47 7.00 -6.92 5.74
C ASP A 47 6.85 -5.76 4.74
N PHE A 48 6.86 -4.54 5.26
CA PHE A 48 6.67 -3.34 4.46
C PHE A 48 7.82 -3.09 3.48
N ASP A 49 9.07 -3.35 3.90
CA ASP A 49 10.24 -3.13 3.05
C ASP A 49 10.30 -4.15 1.91
N GLU A 50 9.95 -5.40 2.19
CA GLU A 50 9.84 -6.43 1.17
C GLU A 50 8.70 -6.14 0.19
N LEU A 51 7.55 -5.68 0.69
CA LEU A 51 6.44 -5.26 -0.16
C LEU A 51 6.86 -4.12 -1.10
N LYS A 52 7.57 -3.10 -0.61
CA LYS A 52 8.09 -2.02 -1.46
C LYS A 52 9.00 -2.53 -2.56
N LYS A 53 9.87 -3.50 -2.28
CA LYS A 53 10.76 -4.10 -3.29
C LYS A 53 9.97 -4.87 -4.34
N VAL A 54 9.05 -5.74 -3.92
CA VAL A 54 8.25 -6.59 -4.82
C VAL A 54 7.40 -5.76 -5.78
N PHE A 55 6.85 -4.64 -5.31
CA PHE A 55 6.00 -3.75 -6.10
C PHE A 55 6.74 -2.52 -6.66
N GLU A 56 8.06 -2.45 -6.52
CA GLU A 56 8.88 -1.33 -7.00
C GLU A 56 8.36 0.05 -6.53
N LEU A 57 7.84 0.11 -5.30
CA LEU A 57 7.27 1.33 -4.71
C LEU A 57 8.39 2.27 -4.25
N ASN A 58 8.92 3.03 -5.21
CA ASN A 58 9.98 4.00 -4.97
C ASN A 58 9.37 5.40 -4.78
N SER A 59 9.77 6.10 -3.72
CA SER A 59 9.61 7.55 -3.69
C SER A 59 10.48 8.11 -4.81
N ILE A 60 9.88 8.89 -5.72
CA ILE A 60 10.60 9.71 -6.70
C ILE A 60 11.41 10.76 -5.96
#